data_AF-A0A3R6Y207-F1
#
_entry.id   AF-A0A3R6Y207-F1
#
_cell.length_a   1.000
_cell.length_b   1.000
_cell.length_c   1.000
_cell.angle_alpha   90.00
_cell.angle_beta   90.00
_cell.angle_gamma   90.00
#
_symmetry.space_group_name_H-M   'P 1'
#
loop_
_entity.id
_entity.type
_entity.pdbx_description
1 polymer ?
#
loop_
_entity_poly.entity_id
_entity_poly.type
_entity_poly.pdbx_seq_one_letter_code
_entity_poly.pdbx_strand_id
1 'polypeptide(L)'
;PYAPPTSLKALIDAPKGHLDHYPDEAFLLHVFWEAPSRTDAETLLSALRGCGVATHRDTPCVPTYFFRITTSNPVTPPIATVGEYPPLHDALKKLQVGIPKPVVRADLGRRGMNPDWVDLTHSDPLPTELRTESVVVEFTEIYLDERAFMLHCGSKDYLDAYGIVTRPGLSLRPPVTTRIGSPSLNVVDKILEPILHETVVPVGAGVVWQVPPPSVRAQSAQDAVMLALDCKRKVDELPDQVRRACTTAVAFPHALKEEITRWLIVLPSMPSTDFLVQLSQALGPVVAGEAHTTSGKNSPTLSVALDEAELPVTVNGDSSGGYILHELASDLHVRTNSDK
;
A
#
# COMPACT_ATOMS: atom_id res chain seq x y z
N PRO A 1 0.68 -25.84 21.36
CA PRO A 1 1.67 -24.93 21.99
C PRO A 1 2.87 -24.68 21.05
N TYR A 2 3.12 -23.42 20.68
CA TYR A 2 4.31 -23.03 19.92
C TYR A 2 5.56 -23.12 20.80
N ALA A 3 6.64 -23.72 20.29
CA ALA A 3 7.95 -23.76 20.94
C ALA A 3 8.91 -22.89 20.11
N PRO A 4 9.43 -21.77 20.65
CA PRO A 4 10.32 -20.89 19.90
C PRO A 4 11.64 -21.61 19.58
N PRO A 5 12.23 -21.43 18.38
CA PRO A 5 13.49 -22.05 18.03
C PRO A 5 14.64 -21.56 18.91
N THR A 6 15.58 -22.46 19.21
CA THR A 6 16.69 -22.25 20.15
C THR A 6 17.92 -21.55 19.56
N SER A 7 17.91 -21.21 18.26
CA SER A 7 18.98 -20.44 17.63
C SER A 7 18.45 -19.40 16.63
N LEU A 8 19.17 -18.28 16.51
CA LEU A 8 18.86 -17.21 15.56
C LEU A 8 18.81 -17.72 14.11
N LYS A 9 19.70 -18.64 13.75
CA LYS A 9 19.72 -19.25 12.41
C LYS A 9 18.48 -20.11 12.15
N ALA A 10 18.06 -20.93 13.12
CA ALA A 10 16.83 -21.72 13.01
C ALA A 10 15.57 -20.84 12.97
N LEU A 11 15.58 -19.71 13.69
CA LEU A 11 14.53 -18.69 13.58
C LEU A 11 14.46 -18.07 12.19
N ILE A 12 15.60 -17.80 11.55
CA ILE A 12 15.68 -17.26 10.19
C ILE A 12 15.17 -18.29 9.16
N ASP A 13 15.56 -19.56 9.31
CA ASP A 13 15.27 -20.63 8.34
C ASP A 13 13.88 -21.27 8.50
N ALA A 14 13.17 -21.03 9.62
CA ALA A 14 11.85 -21.60 9.86
C ALA A 14 10.78 -21.04 8.90
N PRO A 15 9.79 -21.87 8.47
CA PRO A 15 8.66 -21.42 7.67
C PRO A 15 7.97 -20.20 8.31
N LYS A 16 7.72 -19.17 7.50
CA LYS A 16 7.04 -17.95 7.95
C LYS A 16 5.53 -18.03 7.71
N GLY A 17 4.78 -17.41 8.62
CA GLY A 17 3.32 -17.32 8.59
C GLY A 17 2.62 -18.46 9.33
N HIS A 18 1.30 -18.39 9.31
CA HIS A 18 0.40 -19.40 9.85
C HIS A 18 -0.87 -19.46 9.01
N LEU A 19 -1.50 -20.63 8.91
CA LEU A 19 -2.81 -20.76 8.28
C LEU A 19 -3.94 -20.29 9.21
N ASP A 20 -3.73 -20.37 10.52
CA ASP A 20 -4.68 -19.92 11.52
C ASP A 20 -4.51 -18.44 11.85
N HIS A 21 -5.59 -17.66 11.77
CA HIS A 21 -5.60 -16.24 12.14
C HIS A 21 -6.78 -15.83 13.01
N TYR A 22 -6.63 -14.68 13.68
CA TYR A 22 -7.64 -14.07 14.53
C TYR A 22 -8.37 -12.95 13.77
N PRO A 23 -9.63 -13.15 13.35
CA PRO A 23 -10.33 -12.21 12.46
C PRO A 23 -10.49 -10.82 13.08
N ASP A 24 -10.63 -10.75 14.40
CA ASP A 24 -10.81 -9.51 15.16
C ASP A 24 -9.54 -8.66 15.23
N GLU A 25 -8.38 -9.20 14.83
CA GLU A 25 -7.08 -8.52 14.83
C GLU A 25 -6.63 -8.09 13.43
N ALA A 26 -7.41 -8.42 12.38
CA ALA A 26 -7.03 -8.13 11.02
C ALA A 26 -7.04 -6.62 10.75
N PHE A 27 -6.02 -6.15 10.03
CA PHE A 27 -5.90 -4.76 9.63
C PHE A 27 -5.20 -4.60 8.30
N LEU A 28 -5.55 -3.53 7.60
CA LEU A 28 -4.96 -3.12 6.34
C LEU A 28 -4.18 -1.83 6.56
N LEU A 29 -3.00 -1.76 5.96
CA LEU A 29 -2.24 -0.53 5.77
C LEU A 29 -2.28 -0.15 4.29
N HIS A 30 -2.66 1.09 4.01
CA HIS A 30 -2.54 1.67 2.68
C HIS A 30 -1.70 2.94 2.74
N VAL A 31 -0.68 3.04 1.90
CA VAL A 31 0.32 4.12 1.93
C VAL A 31 0.34 4.86 0.61
N PHE A 32 0.30 6.19 0.68
CA PHE A 32 0.62 7.09 -0.43
C PHE A 32 2.03 7.64 -0.25
N TRP A 33 2.86 7.43 -1.26
CA TRP A 33 4.26 7.83 -1.23
C TRP A 33 4.58 8.73 -2.43
N GLU A 34 4.93 9.99 -2.18
CA GLU A 34 5.28 10.95 -3.23
C GLU A 34 6.79 10.90 -3.51
N ALA A 35 7.17 10.20 -4.58
CA ALA A 35 8.55 10.10 -5.03
C ALA A 35 8.96 11.35 -5.85
N PRO A 36 10.21 11.82 -5.73
CA PRO A 36 10.67 13.01 -6.45
C PRO A 36 10.67 12.88 -7.98
N SER A 37 10.85 11.66 -8.48
CA SER A 37 10.95 11.36 -9.90
C SER A 37 10.41 9.96 -10.21
N ARG A 38 10.22 9.65 -11.50
CA ARG A 38 9.88 8.31 -11.96
C ARG A 38 10.96 7.27 -11.60
N THR A 39 12.23 7.63 -11.71
CA THR A 39 13.34 6.72 -11.35
C THR A 39 13.36 6.40 -9.86
N ASP A 40 13.06 7.36 -9.01
CA ASP A 40 12.94 7.13 -7.56
C ASP A 40 11.71 6.26 -7.24
N ALA A 41 10.58 6.51 -7.93
CA ALA A 41 9.38 5.68 -7.81
C ALA A 41 9.64 4.23 -8.23
N GLU A 42 10.38 4.00 -9.32
CA GLU A 42 10.78 2.65 -9.78
C GLU A 42 11.75 1.97 -8.81
N THR A 43 12.69 2.73 -8.23
CA THR A 43 13.59 2.24 -7.19
C THR A 43 12.81 1.79 -5.95
N LEU A 44 11.85 2.62 -5.50
CA LEU A 44 10.95 2.29 -4.41
C LEU A 44 10.10 1.05 -4.73
N LEU A 45 9.51 0.98 -5.92
CA LEU A 45 8.70 -0.15 -6.39
C LEU A 45 9.50 -1.46 -6.39
N SER A 46 10.76 -1.40 -6.86
CA SER A 46 11.67 -2.55 -6.86
C SER A 46 11.99 -3.02 -5.44
N ALA A 47 12.23 -2.11 -4.50
CA ALA A 47 12.46 -2.45 -3.10
C ALA A 47 11.21 -3.05 -2.44
N LEU A 48 10.02 -2.47 -2.67
CA LEU A 48 8.74 -3.01 -2.20
C LEU A 48 8.48 -4.42 -2.76
N ARG A 49 8.95 -4.72 -3.97
CA ARG A 49 8.91 -6.09 -4.52
C ARG A 49 9.79 -7.05 -3.75
N GLY A 50 10.97 -6.62 -3.32
CA GLY A 50 11.81 -7.41 -2.40
C GLY A 50 11.04 -7.77 -1.12
N CYS A 51 10.35 -6.80 -0.53
CA CYS A 51 9.50 -7.02 0.65
C CYS A 51 8.32 -7.99 0.36
N GLY A 52 7.65 -7.84 -0.78
CA GLY A 52 6.57 -8.75 -1.20
C GLY A 52 7.05 -10.19 -1.40
N VAL A 53 8.16 -10.40 -2.10
CA VAL A 53 8.74 -11.73 -2.31
C VAL A 53 9.15 -12.38 -0.99
N ALA A 54 9.72 -11.63 -0.07
CA ALA A 54 10.12 -12.12 1.25
C ALA A 54 8.94 -12.67 2.08
N THR A 55 7.72 -12.23 1.78
CA THR A 55 6.51 -12.54 2.56
C THR A 55 5.58 -13.56 1.87
N HIS A 56 5.86 -13.92 0.61
CA HIS A 56 5.11 -14.89 -0.19
C HIS A 56 5.61 -16.35 -0.03
N ARG A 57 6.67 -16.60 0.75
CA ARG A 57 7.48 -17.83 0.59
C ARG A 57 6.84 -19.13 1.11
N ASP A 58 6.18 -19.11 2.28
CA ASP A 58 5.79 -20.35 2.97
C ASP A 58 4.29 -20.41 3.31
N THR A 59 3.79 -19.52 4.15
CA THR A 59 2.35 -19.32 4.42
C THR A 59 2.06 -17.83 4.56
N PRO A 60 0.86 -17.35 4.23
CA PRO A 60 0.62 -15.91 4.12
C PRO A 60 0.74 -15.21 5.47
N CYS A 61 1.84 -14.48 5.67
CA CYS A 61 1.89 -13.40 6.67
C CYS A 61 1.07 -12.20 6.19
N VAL A 62 0.92 -12.07 4.87
CA VAL A 62 0.16 -11.02 4.20
C VAL A 62 -0.63 -11.70 3.09
N PRO A 63 -1.96 -11.82 3.15
CA PRO A 63 -2.71 -12.43 2.07
C PRO A 63 -2.85 -11.53 0.84
N THR A 64 -2.69 -10.22 0.98
CA THR A 64 -2.75 -9.24 -0.11
C THR A 64 -1.60 -8.26 0.05
N TYR A 65 -0.73 -8.20 -0.95
CA TYR A 65 0.47 -7.37 -0.96
C TYR A 65 0.61 -6.67 -2.31
N PHE A 66 0.12 -5.45 -2.42
CA PHE A 66 0.04 -4.79 -3.72
C PHE A 66 0.65 -3.40 -3.69
N PHE A 67 1.44 -3.07 -4.71
CA PHE A 67 2.02 -1.73 -4.87
C PHE A 67 2.05 -1.36 -6.35
N ARG A 68 1.92 -0.06 -6.62
CA ARG A 68 1.88 0.48 -7.98
C ARG A 68 2.36 1.91 -8.04
N ILE A 69 2.87 2.30 -9.20
CA ILE A 69 2.90 3.70 -9.62
C ILE A 69 1.50 4.02 -10.13
N THR A 70 0.79 4.90 -9.43
CA THR A 70 -0.56 5.34 -9.84
C THR A 70 -0.47 6.28 -11.03
N THR A 71 -1.44 6.17 -11.94
CA THR A 71 -1.61 7.04 -13.11
C THR A 71 -2.82 7.97 -12.97
N SER A 72 -3.68 7.72 -11.97
CA SER A 72 -4.94 8.44 -11.74
C SER A 72 -4.84 9.59 -10.74
N ASN A 73 -3.69 9.80 -10.08
CA ASN A 73 -3.51 10.90 -9.13
C ASN A 73 -3.06 12.19 -9.82
N PRO A 74 -3.50 13.37 -9.33
CA PRO A 74 -3.07 14.64 -9.88
C PRO A 74 -1.55 14.75 -9.75
N VAL A 75 -0.90 15.12 -10.86
CA VAL A 75 0.52 15.50 -10.83
C VAL A 75 0.60 16.79 -10.00
N THR A 76 1.38 16.77 -8.91
CA THR A 76 1.70 17.99 -8.16
C THR A 76 2.25 19.03 -9.15
N PRO A 77 1.79 20.30 -9.13
CA PRO A 77 2.32 21.32 -10.04
C PRO A 77 3.85 21.35 -9.99
N PRO A 78 4.54 21.61 -11.12
CA PRO A 78 6.00 21.66 -11.14
C PRO A 78 6.52 22.64 -10.11
N ILE A 79 7.36 22.15 -9.20
CA ILE A 79 7.98 22.94 -8.15
C ILE A 79 8.98 23.90 -8.79
N ALA A 80 8.80 25.21 -8.61
CA ALA A 80 9.59 26.22 -9.31
C ALA A 80 10.79 26.71 -8.49
N THR A 81 10.63 26.79 -7.17
CA THR A 81 11.62 27.40 -6.27
C THR A 81 12.13 26.43 -5.21
N VAL A 82 13.30 26.75 -4.65
CA VAL A 82 13.90 26.02 -3.52
C VAL A 82 12.95 25.99 -2.32
N GLY A 83 12.24 27.08 -2.05
CA GLY A 83 11.31 27.18 -0.92
C GLY A 83 10.06 26.32 -1.05
N GLU A 84 9.70 25.90 -2.26
CA GLU A 84 8.58 25.01 -2.55
C GLU A 84 8.99 23.52 -2.57
N TYR A 85 10.30 23.22 -2.65
CA TYR A 85 10.83 21.86 -2.66
C TYR A 85 11.04 21.36 -1.22
N PRO A 86 10.22 20.42 -0.70
CA PRO A 86 10.15 20.18 0.74
C PRO A 86 11.49 19.77 1.38
N PRO A 87 12.32 18.88 0.78
CA PRO A 87 13.62 18.55 1.36
C PRO A 87 14.57 19.75 1.52
N LEU A 88 14.56 20.70 0.58
CA LEU A 88 15.39 21.91 0.66
C LEU A 88 14.77 22.95 1.59
N HIS A 89 13.44 23.13 1.54
CA HIS A 89 12.71 23.98 2.48
C HIS A 89 13.04 23.60 3.94
N ASP A 90 12.94 22.32 4.28
CA ASP A 90 13.24 21.82 5.63
C ASP A 90 14.70 22.02 6.00
N ALA A 91 15.63 21.82 5.05
CA ALA A 91 17.05 22.05 5.28
C ALA A 91 17.35 23.53 5.59
N LEU A 92 16.77 24.47 4.82
CA LEU A 92 16.94 25.90 5.05
C LEU A 92 16.25 26.35 6.34
N LYS A 93 15.07 25.80 6.66
CA LYS A 93 14.38 26.05 7.93
C LYS A 93 15.21 25.56 9.13
N LYS A 94 15.88 24.41 9.03
CA LYS A 94 16.81 23.93 10.06
C LYS A 94 17.93 24.94 10.33
N LEU A 95 18.50 25.55 9.29
CA LEU A 95 19.49 26.61 9.45
C LEU A 95 18.91 27.84 10.16
N GLN A 96 17.69 28.25 9.80
CA GLN A 96 17.00 29.39 10.41
C GLN A 96 16.73 29.19 11.92
N VAL A 97 16.44 27.96 12.35
CA VAL A 97 16.24 27.64 13.78
C VAL A 97 17.55 27.32 14.52
N GLY A 98 18.70 27.54 13.89
CA GLY A 98 20.01 27.47 14.52
C GLY A 98 20.71 26.10 14.47
N ILE A 99 20.22 25.14 13.66
CA ILE A 99 20.93 23.88 13.45
C ILE A 99 22.26 24.15 12.71
N PRO A 100 23.41 23.62 13.18
CA PRO A 100 24.70 23.91 12.57
C PRO A 100 24.77 23.49 11.09
N LYS A 101 25.32 24.37 10.25
CA LYS A 101 25.47 24.15 8.79
C LYS A 101 26.12 22.80 8.43
N PRO A 102 27.17 22.30 9.12
CA PRO A 102 27.74 20.98 8.81
C PRO A 102 26.75 19.82 9.00
N VAL A 103 25.83 19.93 9.96
CA VAL A 103 24.77 18.92 10.21
C VAL A 103 23.77 18.91 9.07
N VAL A 104 23.34 20.09 8.61
CA VAL A 104 22.41 20.22 7.48
C VAL A 104 23.05 19.73 6.17
N ARG A 105 24.33 20.01 5.95
CA ARG A 105 25.10 19.46 4.80
C ARG A 105 25.13 17.94 4.82
N ALA A 106 25.40 17.33 5.98
CA ALA A 106 25.39 15.87 6.12
C ALA A 106 23.99 15.28 5.90
N ASP A 107 22.93 15.97 6.33
CA ASP A 107 21.54 15.56 6.08
C ASP A 107 21.18 15.55 4.60
N LEU A 108 21.54 16.60 3.86
CA LEU A 108 21.38 16.65 2.40
C LEU A 108 22.15 15.52 1.70
N GLY A 109 23.40 15.26 2.11
CA GLY A 109 24.19 14.16 1.58
C GLY A 109 23.53 12.79 1.80
N ARG A 110 22.96 12.54 2.98
CA ARG A 110 22.19 11.30 3.26
C ARG A 110 20.93 11.15 2.41
N ARG A 111 20.35 12.26 1.96
CA ARG A 111 19.21 12.30 1.02
C ARG A 111 19.64 12.14 -0.45
N GLY A 112 20.94 12.01 -0.73
CA GLY A 112 21.46 11.95 -2.10
C GLY A 112 21.49 13.30 -2.81
N MET A 113 21.37 14.41 -2.08
CA MET A 113 21.35 15.77 -2.61
C MET A 113 22.73 16.42 -2.52
N ASN A 114 22.96 17.46 -3.33
CA ASN A 114 24.21 18.24 -3.25
C ASN A 114 24.29 18.98 -1.90
N PRO A 115 25.29 18.70 -1.04
CA PRO A 115 25.43 19.36 0.26
C PRO A 115 25.66 20.86 0.16
N ASP A 116 26.13 21.38 -0.97
CA ASP A 116 26.36 22.82 -1.16
C ASP A 116 25.06 23.61 -1.40
N TRP A 117 23.93 22.94 -1.66
CA TRP A 117 22.63 23.61 -1.77
C TRP A 117 22.11 24.22 -0.45
N VAL A 118 22.79 23.98 0.68
CA VAL A 118 22.55 24.73 1.93
C VAL A 118 22.78 26.23 1.81
N ASP A 119 23.51 26.68 0.77
CA ASP A 119 23.82 28.09 0.52
C ASP A 119 22.78 28.79 -0.37
N LEU A 120 21.75 28.06 -0.82
CA LEU A 120 20.61 28.63 -1.53
C LEU A 120 19.64 29.35 -0.58
N THR A 121 18.81 30.20 -1.15
CA THR A 121 17.70 30.90 -0.50
C THR A 121 16.36 30.34 -0.97
N HIS A 122 15.29 30.60 -0.22
CA HIS A 122 13.94 30.09 -0.55
C HIS A 122 13.42 30.61 -1.90
N SER A 123 13.84 31.81 -2.31
CA SER A 123 13.44 32.43 -3.57
C SER A 123 14.26 31.99 -4.78
N ASP A 124 15.36 31.25 -4.56
CA ASP A 124 16.19 30.81 -5.67
C ASP A 124 15.44 29.81 -6.55
N PRO A 125 15.69 29.80 -7.87
CA PRO A 125 15.17 28.78 -8.76
C PRO A 125 15.60 27.40 -8.28
N LEU A 126 14.70 26.41 -8.37
CA LEU A 126 15.04 25.04 -8.03
C LEU A 126 16.22 24.54 -8.92
N PRO A 127 17.24 23.84 -8.39
CA PRO A 127 18.29 23.24 -9.19
C PRO A 127 17.71 22.35 -10.30
N THR A 128 18.29 22.40 -11.50
CA THR A 128 17.75 21.74 -12.70
C THR A 128 17.58 20.22 -12.50
N GLU A 129 18.46 19.61 -11.73
CA GLU A 129 18.46 18.17 -11.42
C GLU A 129 17.24 17.75 -10.59
N LEU A 130 16.61 18.68 -9.86
CA LEU A 130 15.43 18.45 -9.04
C LEU A 130 14.12 18.86 -9.73
N ARG A 131 14.20 19.45 -10.94
CA ARG A 131 13.03 19.86 -11.74
C ARG A 131 12.42 18.66 -12.47
N THR A 132 12.09 17.62 -11.71
CA THR A 132 11.44 16.42 -12.20
C THR A 132 9.96 16.42 -11.80
N GLU A 133 9.14 15.70 -12.57
CA GLU A 133 7.76 15.45 -12.18
C GLU A 133 7.73 14.42 -11.04
N SER A 134 7.07 14.79 -9.95
CA SER A 134 6.84 13.87 -8.84
C SER A 134 5.85 12.78 -9.24
N VAL A 135 6.03 11.59 -8.68
CA VAL A 135 5.20 10.42 -8.99
C VAL A 135 4.71 9.82 -7.68
N VAL A 136 3.45 9.39 -7.64
CA VAL A 136 2.90 8.73 -6.46
C VAL A 136 3.03 7.21 -6.60
N VAL A 137 3.60 6.58 -5.58
CA VAL A 137 3.56 5.14 -5.39
C VAL A 137 2.53 4.85 -4.31
N GLU A 138 1.59 3.97 -4.64
CA GLU A 138 0.62 3.45 -3.69
C GLU A 138 0.99 2.03 -3.28
N PHE A 139 0.65 1.67 -2.05
CA PHE A 139 0.97 0.38 -1.47
C PHE A 139 -0.11 -0.07 -0.49
N THR A 140 -0.45 -1.36 -0.51
CA THR A 140 -1.45 -1.99 0.34
C THR A 140 -0.92 -3.30 0.89
N GLU A 141 -1.04 -3.47 2.20
CA GLU A 141 -0.81 -4.74 2.90
C GLU A 141 -1.96 -5.05 3.82
N ILE A 142 -2.28 -6.34 3.90
CA ILE A 142 -3.26 -6.85 4.86
C ILE A 142 -2.53 -7.76 5.82
N TYR A 143 -2.69 -7.52 7.11
CA TYR A 143 -2.16 -8.34 8.18
C TYR A 143 -3.33 -8.99 8.90
N LEU A 144 -3.25 -10.30 9.10
CA LEU A 144 -4.35 -11.07 9.66
C LEU A 144 -4.37 -11.10 11.18
N ASP A 145 -3.21 -10.89 11.81
CA ASP A 145 -3.05 -10.75 13.25
C ASP A 145 -1.67 -10.13 13.56
N GLU A 146 -1.38 -9.91 14.84
CA GLU A 146 -0.09 -9.39 15.29
C GLU A 146 1.09 -10.28 14.88
N ARG A 147 0.95 -11.61 14.91
CA ARG A 147 2.06 -12.51 14.52
C ARG A 147 2.40 -12.32 13.06
N ALA A 148 1.39 -12.21 12.20
CA ALA A 148 1.55 -12.02 10.77
C ALA A 148 2.38 -10.74 10.49
N PHE A 149 2.06 -9.66 11.19
CA PHE A 149 2.82 -8.40 11.15
C PHE A 149 4.26 -8.56 11.67
N MET A 150 4.45 -9.15 12.85
CA MET A 150 5.78 -9.31 13.44
C MET A 150 6.69 -10.26 12.63
N LEU A 151 6.13 -11.31 12.03
CA LEU A 151 6.86 -12.23 11.15
C LEU A 151 7.26 -11.56 9.83
N HIS A 152 6.38 -10.73 9.28
CA HIS A 152 6.70 -9.88 8.14
C HIS A 152 7.88 -8.93 8.48
N CYS A 153 7.75 -8.12 9.54
CA CYS A 153 8.76 -7.11 9.87
C CYS A 153 10.08 -7.71 10.36
N GLY A 154 10.05 -8.93 10.91
CA GLY A 154 11.22 -9.65 11.40
C GLY A 154 11.96 -10.47 10.35
N SER A 155 11.51 -10.49 9.09
CA SER A 155 12.18 -11.22 8.01
C SER A 155 13.48 -10.52 7.58
N LYS A 156 14.58 -11.29 7.45
CA LYS A 156 15.86 -10.74 6.99
C LYS A 156 15.74 -10.11 5.60
N ASP A 157 15.12 -10.83 4.67
CA ASP A 157 14.96 -10.40 3.29
C ASP A 157 14.07 -9.15 3.20
N TYR A 158 13.07 -9.05 4.10
CA TYR A 158 12.29 -7.84 4.27
C TYR A 158 13.16 -6.67 4.76
N LEU A 159 13.92 -6.85 5.84
CA LEU A 159 14.74 -5.78 6.42
C LEU A 159 15.80 -5.24 5.44
N ASP A 160 16.40 -6.12 4.64
CA ASP A 160 17.38 -5.74 3.61
C ASP A 160 16.71 -4.86 2.52
N ALA A 161 15.49 -5.20 2.10
CA ALA A 161 14.72 -4.42 1.12
C ALA A 161 14.14 -3.13 1.73
N TYR A 162 13.63 -3.19 2.97
CA TYR A 162 13.07 -2.06 3.71
C TYR A 162 14.11 -0.97 4.01
N GLY A 163 15.38 -1.35 4.16
CA GLY A 163 16.50 -0.40 4.23
C GLY A 163 16.65 0.47 2.98
N ILE A 164 16.14 0.02 1.83
CA ILE A 164 16.03 0.85 0.61
C ILE A 164 14.78 1.73 0.69
N VAL A 165 13.63 1.15 1.04
CA VAL A 165 12.33 1.86 1.16
C VAL A 165 12.44 3.08 2.08
N THR A 166 13.16 2.96 3.19
CA THR A 166 13.33 4.02 4.20
C THR A 166 14.38 5.07 3.85
N ARG A 167 14.99 5.02 2.65
CA ARG A 167 15.98 6.02 2.23
C ARG A 167 15.32 7.40 2.14
N PRO A 168 15.82 8.42 2.86
CA PRO A 168 15.19 9.74 2.90
C PRO A 168 15.09 10.46 1.55
N GLY A 169 15.88 10.06 0.55
CA GLY A 169 15.85 10.63 -0.81
C GLY A 169 14.72 10.09 -1.69
N LEU A 170 14.05 9.00 -1.31
CA LEU A 170 12.98 8.39 -2.12
C LEU A 170 11.60 9.01 -1.87
N SER A 171 11.49 10.03 -1.01
CA SER A 171 10.22 10.68 -0.70
C SER A 171 10.39 12.19 -0.59
N LEU A 172 9.49 12.93 -1.24
CA LEU A 172 9.43 14.39 -1.09
C LEU A 172 8.89 14.79 0.27
N ARG A 173 7.97 14.02 0.84
CA ARG A 173 7.26 14.31 2.10
C ARG A 173 7.11 13.02 2.91
N PRO A 174 6.85 13.06 4.22
CA PRO A 174 6.48 11.86 4.96
C PRO A 174 5.32 11.11 4.27
N PRO A 175 5.42 9.79 4.05
CA PRO A 175 4.34 9.01 3.44
C PRO A 175 3.06 9.09 4.27
N VAL A 176 1.91 9.14 3.60
CA VAL A 176 0.61 9.15 4.30
C VAL A 176 0.12 7.72 4.41
N THR A 177 0.07 7.21 5.64
CA THR A 177 -0.39 5.85 5.94
C THR A 177 -1.81 5.90 6.48
N THR A 178 -2.72 5.14 5.87
CA THR A 178 -4.07 4.88 6.36
C THR A 178 -4.14 3.47 6.93
N ARG A 179 -4.65 3.35 8.16
CA ARG A 179 -4.98 2.06 8.76
C ARG A 179 -6.49 1.83 8.80
N ILE A 180 -6.91 0.62 8.43
CA ILE A 180 -8.29 0.15 8.53
C ILE A 180 -8.30 -1.20 9.24
N GLY A 181 -9.17 -1.37 10.23
CA GLY A 181 -9.22 -2.58 11.06
C GLY A 181 -8.60 -2.38 12.45
N SER A 182 -8.39 -3.50 13.14
CA SER A 182 -8.20 -3.51 14.60
C SER A 182 -6.94 -4.29 15.00
N PRO A 183 -5.73 -3.81 14.65
CA PRO A 183 -4.50 -4.43 15.15
C PRO A 183 -4.50 -4.48 16.68
N SER A 184 -3.69 -5.37 17.25
CA SER A 184 -3.48 -5.39 18.69
C SER A 184 -2.89 -4.07 19.19
N LEU A 185 -3.20 -3.69 20.44
CA LEU A 185 -2.62 -2.49 21.08
C LEU A 185 -1.08 -2.52 21.09
N ASN A 186 -0.48 -3.71 21.20
CA ASN A 186 0.97 -3.85 21.16
C ASN A 186 1.56 -3.40 19.81
N VAL A 187 0.90 -3.72 18.69
CA VAL A 187 1.30 -3.27 17.36
C VAL A 187 1.08 -1.76 17.20
N VAL A 188 -0.05 -1.23 17.68
CA VAL A 188 -0.35 0.21 17.62
C VAL A 188 0.68 1.03 18.40
N ASP A 189 0.81 0.77 19.70
CA ASP A 189 1.54 1.62 20.63
C ASP A 189 3.05 1.59 20.39
N LYS A 190 3.58 0.46 19.90
CA LYS A 190 5.03 0.29 19.72
C LYS A 190 5.52 0.57 18.32
N ILE A 191 4.65 0.47 17.32
CA ILE A 191 5.06 0.47 15.91
C ILE A 191 4.24 1.47 15.10
N LEU A 192 2.93 1.27 14.98
CA LEU A 192 2.15 2.02 13.99
C LEU A 192 2.03 3.52 14.31
N GLU A 193 1.66 3.87 15.55
CA GLU A 193 1.57 5.27 15.97
C GLU A 193 2.93 5.99 16.00
N PRO A 194 3.99 5.44 16.65
CA PRO A 194 5.26 6.16 16.77
C PRO A 194 6.09 6.19 15.49
N ILE A 195 5.93 5.22 14.57
CA ILE A 195 6.80 5.10 13.38
C ILE A 195 6.07 5.52 12.10
N LEU A 196 4.82 5.09 11.90
CA LEU A 196 4.10 5.33 10.65
C LEU A 196 3.19 6.56 10.68
N HIS A 197 2.91 7.10 11.87
CA HIS A 197 2.03 8.26 12.08
C HIS A 197 0.70 8.12 11.31
N GLU A 198 0.09 6.95 11.46
CA GLU A 198 -1.08 6.53 10.68
C GLU A 198 -2.33 7.39 10.91
N THR A 199 -3.16 7.48 9.87
CA THR A 199 -4.55 7.93 9.98
C THR A 199 -5.45 6.72 10.15
N VAL A 200 -6.19 6.68 11.27
CA VAL A 200 -7.07 5.56 11.59
C VAL A 200 -8.46 5.78 10.97
N VAL A 201 -8.92 4.80 10.19
CA VAL A 201 -10.24 4.80 9.57
C VAL A 201 -11.01 3.55 10.01
N PRO A 202 -12.27 3.68 10.46
CA PRO A 202 -13.07 2.52 10.83
C PRO A 202 -13.39 1.67 9.59
N VAL A 203 -13.49 0.35 9.78
CA VAL A 203 -13.88 -0.59 8.71
C VAL A 203 -15.27 -0.26 8.14
N GLY A 204 -16.18 0.25 8.98
CA GLY A 204 -17.57 0.49 8.61
C GLY A 204 -18.27 -0.80 8.18
N ALA A 205 -19.07 -0.73 7.12
CA ALA A 205 -19.70 -1.89 6.50
C ALA A 205 -18.77 -2.70 5.56
N GLY A 206 -17.50 -2.30 5.48
CA GLY A 206 -16.50 -2.98 4.67
C GLY A 206 -16.04 -4.31 5.26
N VAL A 207 -15.05 -4.90 4.61
CA VAL A 207 -14.35 -6.08 5.09
C VAL A 207 -12.85 -5.90 4.82
N VAL A 208 -12.04 -5.97 5.87
CA VAL A 208 -10.58 -5.94 5.74
C VAL A 208 -10.09 -7.25 5.14
N TRP A 209 -10.60 -8.37 5.66
CA TRP A 209 -10.27 -9.69 5.15
C TRP A 209 -11.41 -10.67 5.37
N GLN A 210 -11.71 -11.47 4.36
CA GLN A 210 -12.48 -12.70 4.50
C GLN A 210 -11.93 -13.76 3.54
N VAL A 211 -12.03 -15.02 3.97
CA VAL A 211 -11.57 -16.16 3.17
C VAL A 211 -12.35 -16.22 1.85
N PRO A 212 -11.69 -16.47 0.71
CA PRO A 212 -12.36 -16.64 -0.58
C PRO A 212 -13.53 -17.65 -0.51
N PRO A 213 -14.67 -17.36 -1.19
CA PRO A 213 -15.82 -18.27 -1.24
C PRO A 213 -15.42 -19.66 -1.77
N PRO A 214 -16.00 -20.76 -1.26
CA PRO A 214 -15.67 -22.12 -1.70
C PRO A 214 -15.79 -22.34 -3.21
N SER A 215 -16.74 -21.68 -3.88
CA SER A 215 -16.92 -21.71 -5.33
C SER A 215 -15.76 -21.12 -6.12
N VAL A 216 -14.94 -20.29 -5.48
CA VAL A 216 -13.76 -19.62 -6.06
C VAL A 216 -12.45 -20.27 -5.61
N ARG A 217 -12.45 -21.07 -4.53
CA ARG A 217 -11.24 -21.75 -4.00
C ARG A 217 -10.55 -22.69 -5.00
N ALA A 218 -11.21 -23.08 -6.08
CA ALA A 218 -10.64 -23.90 -7.15
C ALA A 218 -10.00 -23.08 -8.30
N GLN A 219 -10.19 -21.76 -8.32
CA GLN A 219 -9.59 -20.84 -9.29
C GLN A 219 -8.32 -20.25 -8.68
N SER A 220 -7.25 -20.22 -9.47
CA SER A 220 -5.93 -19.86 -8.96
C SER A 220 -5.88 -18.38 -8.56
N ALA A 221 -5.06 -18.01 -7.56
CA ALA A 221 -4.75 -16.61 -7.21
C ALA A 221 -4.25 -15.74 -8.40
N GLN A 222 -3.97 -16.36 -9.55
CA GLN A 222 -3.65 -15.71 -10.81
C GLN A 222 -4.82 -14.91 -11.41
N ASP A 223 -6.06 -15.25 -11.04
CA ASP A 223 -7.29 -14.59 -11.51
C ASP A 223 -7.75 -13.47 -10.56
N ALA A 224 -7.02 -13.21 -9.48
CA ALA A 224 -7.35 -12.17 -8.54
C ALA A 224 -7.25 -10.78 -9.19
N VAL A 225 -8.18 -9.91 -8.84
CA VAL A 225 -8.30 -8.54 -9.33
C VAL A 225 -8.28 -7.57 -8.16
N MET A 226 -7.50 -6.50 -8.28
CA MET A 226 -7.51 -5.37 -7.37
C MET A 226 -8.12 -4.18 -8.10
N LEU A 227 -9.16 -3.59 -7.51
CA LEU A 227 -9.79 -2.35 -7.97
C LEU A 227 -9.53 -1.26 -6.93
N ALA A 228 -8.95 -0.15 -7.37
CA ALA A 228 -8.83 1.07 -6.61
C ALA A 228 -9.71 2.13 -7.26
N LEU A 229 -10.86 2.42 -6.66
CA LEU A 229 -11.90 3.26 -7.25
C LEU A 229 -12.04 4.57 -6.46
N ASP A 230 -12.02 5.70 -7.17
CA ASP A 230 -12.25 7.02 -6.60
C ASP A 230 -13.71 7.41 -6.78
N CYS A 231 -14.40 7.71 -5.68
CA CYS A 231 -15.82 8.03 -5.67
C CYS A 231 -16.07 9.38 -4.97
N LYS A 232 -17.03 10.17 -5.48
CA LYS A 232 -17.45 11.44 -4.84
C LYS A 232 -18.31 11.25 -3.60
N ARG A 233 -18.86 10.06 -3.40
CA ARG A 233 -19.79 9.76 -2.31
C ARG A 233 -19.14 8.81 -1.33
N LYS A 234 -19.30 9.10 -0.03
CA LYS A 234 -19.10 8.11 1.02
C LYS A 234 -20.32 7.19 1.07
N VAL A 235 -20.10 5.91 0.88
CA VAL A 235 -21.13 4.88 0.95
C VAL A 235 -21.03 4.23 2.32
N ASP A 236 -22.12 4.27 3.07
CA ASP A 236 -22.16 3.78 4.45
C ASP A 236 -22.30 2.24 4.50
N GLU A 237 -22.92 1.64 3.48
CA GLU A 237 -23.15 0.19 3.39
C GLU A 237 -22.91 -0.36 1.98
N LEU A 238 -22.11 -1.43 1.90
CA LEU A 238 -21.97 -2.23 0.68
C LEU A 238 -23.08 -3.29 0.63
N PRO A 239 -23.72 -3.52 -0.53
CA PRO A 239 -24.62 -4.65 -0.70
C PRO A 239 -23.95 -5.96 -0.33
N ASP A 240 -24.66 -6.83 0.38
CA ASP A 240 -24.12 -8.11 0.87
C ASP A 240 -23.59 -9.02 -0.24
N GLN A 241 -24.14 -8.93 -1.44
CA GLN A 241 -23.65 -9.66 -2.60
C GLN A 241 -22.27 -9.17 -3.04
N VAL A 242 -22.08 -7.85 -3.09
CA VAL A 242 -20.79 -7.22 -3.41
C VAL A 242 -19.78 -7.56 -2.33
N ARG A 243 -20.14 -7.36 -1.06
CA ARG A 243 -19.27 -7.65 0.09
C ARG A 243 -18.82 -9.11 0.12
N ARG A 244 -19.71 -10.07 -0.17
CA ARG A 244 -19.39 -11.52 -0.16
C ARG A 244 -18.53 -11.98 -1.34
N ALA A 245 -18.49 -11.22 -2.43
CA ALA A 245 -17.64 -11.54 -3.58
C ALA A 245 -16.17 -11.16 -3.36
N CYS A 246 -15.91 -10.22 -2.46
CA CYS A 246 -14.57 -9.67 -2.22
C CYS A 246 -13.84 -10.44 -1.11
N THR A 247 -12.51 -10.52 -1.16
CA THR A 247 -11.73 -10.84 0.05
C THR A 247 -11.50 -9.57 0.88
N THR A 248 -11.42 -8.42 0.22
CA THR A 248 -11.25 -7.10 0.83
C THR A 248 -12.17 -6.10 0.14
N ALA A 249 -12.88 -5.28 0.90
CA ALA A 249 -13.64 -4.14 0.38
C ALA A 249 -13.71 -3.06 1.45
N VAL A 250 -12.87 -2.03 1.33
CA VAL A 250 -12.75 -0.97 2.32
C VAL A 250 -12.79 0.40 1.67
N ALA A 251 -13.29 1.38 2.42
CA ALA A 251 -13.41 2.76 1.97
C ALA A 251 -12.72 3.72 2.95
N PHE A 252 -12.04 4.72 2.42
CA PHE A 252 -11.38 5.74 3.22
C PHE A 252 -11.25 7.06 2.45
N PRO A 253 -11.11 8.21 3.13
CA PRO A 253 -10.81 9.47 2.48
C PRO A 253 -9.50 9.40 1.69
N HIS A 254 -9.49 9.88 0.46
CA HIS A 254 -8.30 9.88 -0.39
C HIS A 254 -7.27 10.88 0.13
N ALA A 255 -6.04 10.43 0.41
CA ALA A 255 -5.01 11.27 1.05
C ALA A 255 -4.60 12.51 0.23
N LEU A 256 -4.70 12.42 -1.10
CA LEU A 256 -4.25 13.46 -2.03
C LEU A 256 -5.38 14.19 -2.76
N LYS A 257 -6.65 13.82 -2.52
CA LYS A 257 -7.81 14.35 -3.26
C LYS A 257 -8.89 14.70 -2.26
N GLU A 258 -9.16 15.99 -2.10
CA GLU A 258 -10.24 16.46 -1.25
C GLU A 258 -11.60 15.94 -1.75
N GLU A 259 -12.51 15.65 -0.82
CA GLU A 259 -13.87 15.17 -1.10
C GLU A 259 -13.97 13.85 -1.90
N ILE A 260 -12.86 13.16 -2.13
CA ILE A 260 -12.83 11.84 -2.77
C ILE A 260 -12.71 10.75 -1.72
N THR A 261 -13.55 9.72 -1.84
CA THR A 261 -13.43 8.47 -1.10
C THR A 261 -12.77 7.43 -2.01
N ARG A 262 -11.66 6.85 -1.54
CA ARG A 262 -11.01 5.70 -2.18
C ARG A 262 -11.67 4.42 -1.68
N TRP A 263 -12.11 3.60 -2.62
CA TRP A 263 -12.46 2.21 -2.42
C TRP A 263 -11.31 1.32 -2.85
N LEU A 264 -10.88 0.42 -1.97
CA LEU A 264 -9.97 -0.67 -2.30
C LEU A 264 -10.74 -1.98 -2.23
N ILE A 265 -10.79 -2.68 -3.36
CA ILE A 265 -11.56 -3.90 -3.53
C ILE A 265 -10.66 -4.99 -4.10
N VAL A 266 -10.57 -6.11 -3.40
CA VAL A 266 -9.85 -7.31 -3.86
C VAL A 266 -10.86 -8.40 -4.15
N LEU A 267 -10.88 -8.86 -5.40
CA LEU A 267 -11.69 -9.96 -5.87
C LEU A 267 -10.79 -11.18 -6.05
N PRO A 268 -11.16 -12.35 -5.52
CA PRO A 268 -10.38 -13.58 -5.68
C PRO A 268 -10.48 -14.18 -7.09
N SER A 269 -11.37 -13.67 -7.94
CA SER A 269 -11.56 -14.08 -9.33
C SER A 269 -11.95 -12.90 -10.21
N MET A 270 -11.88 -13.09 -11.53
CA MET A 270 -12.35 -12.12 -12.51
C MET A 270 -13.84 -11.77 -12.30
N PRO A 271 -14.20 -10.48 -12.20
CA PRO A 271 -15.59 -10.06 -12.09
C PRO A 271 -16.33 -10.19 -13.42
N SER A 272 -17.64 -10.45 -13.36
CA SER A 272 -18.53 -10.31 -14.51
C SER A 272 -18.94 -8.85 -14.72
N THR A 273 -19.37 -8.50 -15.94
CA THR A 273 -19.95 -7.19 -16.25
C THR A 273 -21.13 -6.86 -15.32
N ASP A 274 -22.03 -7.82 -15.07
CA ASP A 274 -23.17 -7.64 -14.15
C ASP A 274 -22.73 -7.29 -12.72
N PHE A 275 -21.64 -7.89 -12.24
CA PHE A 275 -21.08 -7.56 -10.93
C PHE A 275 -20.53 -6.13 -10.92
N LEU A 276 -19.80 -5.73 -11.95
CA LEU A 276 -19.22 -4.38 -12.05
C LEU A 276 -20.30 -3.30 -12.14
N VAL A 277 -21.40 -3.56 -12.84
CA VAL A 277 -22.57 -2.67 -12.88
C VAL A 277 -23.19 -2.52 -11.48
N GLN A 278 -23.40 -3.63 -10.76
CA GLN A 278 -23.92 -3.59 -9.38
C GLN A 278 -22.97 -2.84 -8.45
N LEU A 279 -21.66 -3.05 -8.60
CA LEU A 279 -20.64 -2.36 -7.83
C LEU A 279 -20.69 -0.85 -8.08
N SER A 280 -20.70 -0.42 -9.35
CA SER A 280 -20.82 1.00 -9.73
C SER A 280 -22.05 1.66 -9.12
N GLN A 281 -23.22 0.99 -9.20
CA GLN A 281 -24.47 1.47 -8.61
C GLN A 281 -24.39 1.60 -7.09
N ALA A 282 -23.71 0.66 -6.43
CA ALA A 282 -23.54 0.66 -4.98
C ALA A 282 -22.60 1.77 -4.49
N LEU A 283 -21.48 2.00 -5.21
CA LEU A 283 -20.46 2.97 -4.81
C LEU A 283 -20.86 4.43 -5.11
N GLY A 284 -21.83 4.63 -6.01
CA GLY A 284 -22.16 5.94 -6.55
C GLY A 284 -21.18 6.38 -7.65
N PRO A 285 -21.15 7.67 -8.01
CA PRO A 285 -20.38 8.14 -9.16
C PRO A 285 -18.86 7.89 -8.97
N VAL A 286 -18.36 6.87 -9.67
CA VAL A 286 -16.93 6.61 -9.83
C VAL A 286 -16.38 7.65 -10.79
N VAL A 287 -15.38 8.41 -10.36
CA VAL A 287 -14.77 9.48 -11.17
C VAL A 287 -13.50 9.05 -11.87
N ALA A 288 -12.81 8.08 -11.29
CA ALA A 288 -11.60 7.47 -11.81
C ALA A 288 -11.37 6.16 -11.07
N GLY A 289 -10.53 5.31 -11.64
CA GLY A 289 -10.00 4.18 -10.89
C GLY A 289 -8.89 3.47 -11.65
N GLU A 290 -8.27 2.52 -10.96
CA GLU A 290 -7.26 1.65 -11.52
C GLU A 290 -7.60 0.20 -11.19
N ALA A 291 -7.40 -0.68 -12.17
CA ALA A 291 -7.60 -2.10 -12.04
C ALA A 291 -6.32 -2.87 -12.35
N HIS A 292 -6.05 -3.90 -11.57
CA HIS A 292 -4.85 -4.73 -11.68
C HIS A 292 -5.20 -6.20 -11.62
N THR A 293 -4.44 -7.02 -12.35
CA THR A 293 -4.52 -8.48 -12.34
C THR A 293 -3.17 -9.06 -11.95
N THR A 294 -3.14 -10.21 -11.25
CA THR A 294 -1.91 -10.80 -10.70
C THR A 294 -0.84 -11.11 -11.77
N SER A 295 -1.25 -11.48 -12.99
CA SER A 295 -0.33 -11.90 -14.05
C SER A 295 -0.38 -11.04 -15.32
N GLY A 296 -1.19 -9.98 -15.35
CA GLY A 296 -1.44 -9.18 -16.55
C GLY A 296 -2.25 -9.90 -17.64
N LYS A 297 -2.29 -11.24 -17.65
CA LYS A 297 -2.92 -12.06 -18.71
C LYS A 297 -4.41 -11.75 -18.92
N ASN A 298 -5.13 -11.49 -17.83
CA ASN A 298 -6.56 -11.23 -17.88
C ASN A 298 -6.90 -9.74 -18.08
N SER A 299 -5.90 -8.87 -18.24
CA SER A 299 -6.11 -7.42 -18.42
C SER A 299 -7.01 -7.07 -19.61
N PRO A 300 -6.91 -7.72 -20.80
CA PRO A 300 -7.80 -7.44 -21.92
C PRO A 300 -9.26 -7.78 -21.60
N THR A 301 -9.50 -8.95 -20.99
CA THR A 301 -10.85 -9.37 -20.58
C THR A 301 -11.43 -8.44 -19.52
N LEU A 302 -10.60 -8.02 -18.56
CA LEU A 302 -11.01 -7.07 -17.52
C LEU A 302 -11.38 -5.70 -18.12
N SER A 303 -10.60 -5.23 -19.09
CA SER A 303 -10.86 -3.96 -19.78
C SER A 303 -12.23 -3.98 -20.46
N VAL A 304 -12.55 -5.04 -21.20
CA VAL A 304 -13.86 -5.18 -21.86
C VAL A 304 -15.00 -5.16 -20.84
N ALA A 305 -14.87 -5.90 -19.73
CA ALA A 305 -15.91 -5.95 -18.70
C ALA A 305 -16.10 -4.59 -17.99
N LEU A 306 -15.02 -3.83 -17.77
CA LEU A 306 -15.08 -2.48 -17.20
C LEU A 306 -15.70 -1.48 -18.17
N ASP A 307 -15.37 -1.56 -19.46
CA ASP A 307 -15.92 -0.71 -20.52
C ASP A 307 -17.42 -0.96 -20.69
N GLU A 308 -17.85 -2.22 -20.72
CA GLU A 308 -19.27 -2.60 -20.79
C GLU A 308 -20.06 -2.18 -19.54
N ALA A 309 -19.40 -2.14 -18.38
CA ALA A 309 -19.98 -1.62 -17.13
C ALA A 309 -19.90 -0.09 -17.01
N GLU A 310 -19.38 0.59 -18.03
CA GLU A 310 -19.19 2.05 -18.10
C GLU A 310 -18.39 2.61 -16.91
N LEU A 311 -17.42 1.85 -16.39
CA LEU A 311 -16.57 2.27 -15.30
C LEU A 311 -15.32 3.01 -15.82
N PRO A 312 -15.03 4.24 -15.36
CA PRO A 312 -13.87 5.02 -15.82
C PRO A 312 -12.58 4.53 -15.14
N VAL A 313 -12.18 3.30 -15.46
CA VAL A 313 -11.10 2.58 -14.79
C VAL A 313 -10.02 2.21 -15.79
N THR A 314 -8.77 2.59 -15.49
CA THR A 314 -7.63 2.19 -16.31
C THR A 314 -7.12 0.82 -15.86
N VAL A 315 -7.00 -0.12 -16.80
CA VAL A 315 -6.40 -1.43 -16.51
C VAL A 315 -4.89 -1.36 -16.70
N ASN A 316 -4.16 -1.60 -15.62
CA ASN A 316 -2.69 -1.59 -15.61
C ASN A 316 -2.19 -3.04 -15.66
N GLY A 317 -1.65 -3.44 -16.82
CA GLY A 317 -1.28 -4.83 -17.12
C GLY A 317 0.14 -5.24 -16.78
N ASP A 318 0.92 -4.45 -16.03
CA ASP A 318 2.34 -4.73 -15.86
C ASP A 318 2.65 -5.50 -14.55
N SER A 319 3.48 -6.53 -14.69
CA SER A 319 3.94 -7.45 -13.63
C SER A 319 4.93 -6.81 -12.65
N SER A 320 5.05 -5.49 -12.66
CA SER A 320 6.03 -4.77 -11.85
C SER A 320 5.63 -4.60 -10.38
N GLY A 321 4.45 -5.08 -9.98
CA GLY A 321 3.89 -5.03 -8.62
C GLY A 321 4.21 -6.24 -7.73
N GLY A 322 3.59 -6.26 -6.54
CA GLY A 322 3.54 -7.42 -5.64
C GLY A 322 2.47 -8.43 -6.05
N TYR A 323 1.93 -9.21 -5.11
CA TYR A 323 0.82 -10.14 -5.36
C TYR A 323 -0.51 -9.61 -4.80
N ILE A 324 -1.57 -9.67 -5.60
CA ILE A 324 -2.91 -9.23 -5.15
C ILE A 324 -3.48 -10.19 -4.09
N LEU A 325 -3.26 -11.49 -4.31
CA LEU A 325 -3.73 -12.55 -3.43
C LEU A 325 -2.67 -13.64 -3.33
N HIS A 326 -2.36 -14.07 -2.10
CA HIS A 326 -1.43 -15.18 -1.86
C HIS A 326 -2.05 -16.50 -2.35
N GLU A 327 -1.23 -17.42 -2.89
CA GLU A 327 -1.72 -18.69 -3.45
C GLU A 327 -2.44 -19.59 -2.43
N LEU A 328 -2.00 -19.56 -1.16
CA LEU A 328 -2.64 -20.25 -0.04
C LEU A 328 -3.75 -19.45 0.67
N ALA A 329 -4.24 -18.35 0.09
CA ALA A 329 -5.27 -17.53 0.73
C ALA A 329 -6.60 -18.28 0.96
N SER A 330 -6.92 -19.27 0.11
CA SER A 330 -8.09 -20.15 0.27
C SER A 330 -7.98 -21.11 1.45
N ASP A 331 -6.75 -21.36 1.90
CA ASP A 331 -6.42 -22.37 2.91
C ASP A 331 -6.31 -21.74 4.31
N LEU A 332 -6.46 -20.43 4.41
CA LEU A 332 -6.51 -19.70 5.66
C LEU A 332 -7.74 -20.10 6.49
N HIS A 333 -7.50 -20.39 7.76
CA HIS A 333 -8.50 -20.77 8.75
C HIS A 333 -8.71 -19.65 9.75
N VAL A 334 -9.98 -19.35 10.01
CA VAL A 334 -10.41 -18.39 11.03
C VAL A 334 -10.48 -19.13 12.36
N ARG A 335 -9.70 -18.72 13.36
CA ARG A 335 -9.87 -19.23 14.72
C ARG A 335 -11.04 -18.57 15.41
N THR A 336 -11.79 -19.36 16.17
CA THR A 336 -12.88 -18.84 16.99
C THR A 336 -12.38 -18.51 18.39
N ASN A 337 -13.00 -17.53 19.06
CA ASN A 337 -12.57 -17.05 20.39
C ASN A 337 -12.58 -18.13 21.49
N SER A 338 -13.10 -19.33 21.23
CA SER A 338 -12.95 -20.50 22.11
C SER A 338 -11.55 -21.11 22.13
N ASP A 339 -10.65 -20.69 21.22
CA ASP A 339 -9.33 -21.28 21.01
C ASP A 339 -8.16 -20.43 21.58
N LYS A 340 -8.47 -19.33 22.28
CA LYS A 340 -7.50 -18.49 23.03
C LYS A 340 -7.40 -18.94 24.49
#